data_AF-A0A399E6C9-F1
#
_entry.id   AF-A0A399E6C9-F1
#
_cell.length_a   1.000
_cell.length_b   1.000
_cell.length_c   1.000
_cell.angle_alpha   90.00
_cell.angle_beta   90.00
_cell.angle_gamma   90.00
#
_symmetry.space_group_name_H-M   'P 1'
#
loop_
_entity.id
_entity.type
_entity.pdbx_description
1 polymer ?
#
loop_
_entity_poly.entity_id
_entity_poly.type
_entity_poly.pdbx_seq_one_letter_code
_entity_poly.pdbx_strand_id
1 'polypeptide(L)' 'MSVKHPKSRTGEKVECRWVPGTLDRIRLRLEDSELEVGIDQFERVLGGHALHDLYLKGVVRLSLDAQARHSLIS' A
#
# COMPACT_ATOMS: atom_id res chain seq x y z
N MET A 1 -11.26 12.27 19.89
CA MET A 1 -12.23 11.33 19.29
C MET A 1 -11.44 10.32 18.47
N SER A 2 -11.19 9.13 18.99
CA SER A 2 -10.44 8.10 18.26
C SER A 2 -11.34 7.47 17.20
N VAL A 3 -11.01 7.71 15.94
CA VAL A 3 -11.70 7.10 14.80
C VAL A 3 -11.45 5.59 14.86
N LYS A 4 -12.46 4.86 15.32
CA LYS A 4 -12.48 3.40 15.30
C LYS A 4 -12.54 2.97 13.83
N HIS A 5 -11.41 2.53 13.29
CA HIS A 5 -11.39 1.92 11.97
C HIS A 5 -12.20 0.62 12.04
N PRO A 6 -13.30 0.48 11.27
CA PRO A 6 -14.09 -0.72 11.27
C PRO A 6 -13.22 -1.90 10.79
N LYS A 7 -13.28 -3.02 11.52
CA LYS A 7 -12.65 -4.28 11.11
C LYS A 7 -13.44 -4.86 9.92
N SER A 8 -13.11 -4.45 8.69
CA SER A 8 -13.65 -5.04 7.46
C SER A 8 -12.92 -6.35 7.12
N ARG A 9 -13.62 -7.46 7.35
CA ARG A 9 -13.62 -8.76 6.64
C ARG A 9 -12.61 -8.90 5.46
N THR A 10 -11.62 -9.78 5.65
CA THR A 10 -10.72 -10.38 4.63
C THR A 10 -10.19 -9.41 3.57
N GLY A 11 -9.21 -8.59 3.94
CA GLY A 11 -8.44 -7.83 2.96
C GLY A 11 -7.37 -8.69 2.29
N GLU A 12 -7.15 -8.45 1.00
CA GLU A 12 -6.11 -9.09 0.18
C GLU A 12 -4.72 -8.73 0.74
N LYS A 13 -3.82 -9.71 0.84
CA LYS A 13 -2.46 -9.44 1.31
C LYS A 13 -1.66 -8.79 0.19
N VAL A 14 -1.07 -7.64 0.47
CA VAL A 14 -0.16 -6.96 -0.45
C VAL A 14 1.23 -6.85 0.17
N GLU A 15 2.25 -7.09 -0.65
CA GLU A 15 3.63 -6.76 -0.32
C GLU A 15 4.08 -5.54 -1.12
N CYS A 16 4.62 -4.54 -0.44
CA CYS A 16 5.05 -3.29 -1.05
C CYS A 16 6.56 -3.15 -0.93
N ARG A 17 7.23 -2.75 -2.01
CA ARG A 17 8.69 -2.52 -2.07
C ARG A 17 9.01 -1.32 -2.95
N TRP A 18 10.16 -0.69 -2.74
CA TRP A 18 10.69 0.29 -3.66
C TRP A 18 10.99 -0.33 -5.02
N VAL A 19 10.70 0.40 -6.10
CA VAL A 19 11.19 0.04 -7.43
C VAL A 19 12.66 0.48 -7.52
N PRO A 20 13.61 -0.44 -7.79
CA PRO A 20 15.03 -0.10 -7.87
C PRO A 20 15.31 1.00 -8.91
N GLY A 21 16.17 1.95 -8.56
CA GLY A 21 16.55 3.05 -9.44
C GLY A 21 15.53 4.20 -9.48
N THR A 22 14.48 4.15 -8.66
CA THR A 22 13.50 5.23 -8.52
C THR A 22 13.50 5.77 -7.09
N LEU A 23 13.06 7.02 -6.92
CA LEU A 23 12.89 7.65 -5.61
C LEU A 23 11.41 7.76 -5.21
N ASP A 24 10.49 7.58 -6.17
CA ASP A 24 9.07 7.90 -6.03
C ASP A 24 8.15 6.76 -6.49
N ARG A 25 8.68 5.59 -6.85
CA ARG A 25 7.87 4.44 -7.30
C ARG A 25 7.91 3.29 -6.31
N ILE A 26 6.72 2.75 -6.05
CA ILE A 26 6.50 1.63 -5.14
C ILE A 26 5.80 0.53 -5.92
N ARG A 27 6.38 -0.66 -5.86
CA ARG A 27 5.83 -1.89 -6.42
C ARG A 27 4.93 -2.56 -5.39
N LEU A 28 3.71 -2.85 -5.80
CA LEU A 28 2.70 -3.57 -5.04
C LEU A 28 2.53 -4.95 -5.66
N ARG A 29 2.89 -5.98 -4.90
CA ARG A 29 2.65 -7.37 -5.25
C ARG A 29 1.40 -7.85 -4.54
N LEU A 30 0.34 -8.04 -5.31
CA LEU A 30 -0.93 -8.62 -4.91
C LEU A 30 -0.92 -10.14 -5.16
N GLU A 31 -2.02 -10.82 -4.86
CA GLU A 31 -2.09 -12.28 -5.03
C GLU A 31 -2.02 -12.66 -6.52
N ASP A 32 -2.74 -11.94 -7.37
CA ASP A 32 -2.89 -12.26 -8.80
C ASP A 32 -2.16 -11.29 -9.74
N SER A 33 -1.56 -10.22 -9.21
CA SER A 33 -0.99 -9.16 -10.04
C SER A 33 0.11 -8.38 -9.34
N GLU A 34 0.89 -7.64 -10.13
CA GLU A 34 1.85 -6.67 -9.66
C GLU A 34 1.58 -5.34 -10.36
N LEU A 35 1.58 -4.24 -9.61
CA LEU A 35 1.52 -2.90 -10.19
C LEU A 35 2.48 -1.94 -9.50
N GLU A 36 2.79 -0.84 -10.17
CA GLU A 36 3.64 0.22 -9.63
C GLU A 36 2.81 1.48 -9.45
N VAL A 37 2.92 2.08 -8.27
CA VAL A 37 2.25 3.33 -7.92
C VAL A 37 3.27 4.39 -7.55
N GLY A 38 2.86 5.66 -7.72
CA GLY A 38 3.63 6.78 -7.20
C GLY A 38 3.55 6.88 -5.67
N ILE A 39 4.58 7.44 -5.05
CA ILE A 39 4.66 7.67 -3.61
C ILE A 39 3.45 8.47 -3.08
N ASP A 40 2.99 9.48 -3.81
CA ASP A 40 1.84 10.31 -3.42
C ASP A 40 0.53 9.50 -3.41
N GLN A 41 0.34 8.62 -4.40
CA GLN A 41 -0.83 7.74 -4.47
C GLN A 41 -0.77 6.70 -3.35
N PHE A 42 0.41 6.13 -3.10
CA PHE A 42 0.63 5.18 -2.02
C PHE A 42 0.30 5.80 -0.66
N GLU A 43 0.84 6.98 -0.35
CA GLU A 43 0.58 7.67 0.92
C GLU A 43 -0.89 8.03 1.08
N ARG A 44 -1.52 8.54 0.01
CA ARG A 44 -2.93 8.92 0.03
C ARG A 44 -3.86 7.73 0.29
N VAL A 45 -3.55 6.56 -0.27
CA VAL A 45 -4.43 5.37 -0.17
C VAL A 45 -4.10 4.50 1.04
N LEU A 46 -2.82 4.30 1.35
CA LEU A 46 -2.35 3.37 2.39
C LEU A 46 -1.86 4.08 3.67
N GLY A 47 -1.79 5.41 3.63
CA GLY A 47 -1.44 6.26 4.76
C GLY A 47 0.07 6.45 4.94
N GLY A 48 0.43 7.59 5.53
CA GLY A 48 1.83 7.93 5.81
C GLY A 48 2.56 6.95 6.73
N HIS A 49 1.84 6.21 7.59
CA HIS A 49 2.45 5.15 8.41
C HIS A 49 2.98 3.99 7.57
N ALA A 50 2.25 3.58 6.53
CA ALA A 50 2.72 2.53 5.61
C ALA A 50 3.95 2.99 4.83
N LEU A 51 3.97 4.27 4.43
CA LEU A 51 5.09 4.84 3.69
C LEU A 51 6.33 4.96 4.59
N HIS A 52 6.15 5.43 5.82
CA HIS A 52 7.21 5.49 6.82
C HIS A 52 7.81 4.12 7.10
N ASP A 53 6.97 3.11 7.30
CA ASP A 53 7.42 1.73 7.48
C ASP A 53 8.20 1.21 6.26
N LEU A 54 7.76 1.56 5.05
CA LEU A 54 8.45 1.19 3.81
C LEU A 54 9.82 1.87 3.69
N TYR A 55 9.95 3.14 4.10
CA TYR A 55 11.25 3.82 4.16
C TYR A 55 12.20 3.14 5.14
N LEU A 56 11.72 2.73 6.31
CA LEU A 56 12.57 2.13 7.35
C LEU A 56 12.94 0.68 7.07
N LYS A 57 11.99 -0.12 6.54
CA LYS A 57 12.13 -1.58 6.43
C LYS A 57 12.47 -2.03 5.01
N GLY A 58 12.31 -1.17 4.01
CA GLY A 58 12.43 -1.50 2.58
C GLY A 58 11.34 -2.41 2.03
N VAL A 59 10.51 -2.99 2.91
CA VAL A 59 9.34 -3.80 2.57
C VAL A 59 8.26 -3.62 3.63
N VAL A 60 7.00 -3.52 3.22
CA VAL A 60 5.84 -3.54 4.11
C VAL A 60 4.78 -4.51 3.59
N ARG A 61 4.11 -5.23 4.49
CA ARG A 61 3.03 -6.15 4.14
C ARG A 61 1.74 -5.69 4.80
N LEU A 62 0.70 -5.48 4.01
CA LEU A 62 -0.56 -4.88 4.42
C LEU A 62 -1.74 -5.77 3.97
N SER A 63 -2.92 -5.46 4.48
CA SER A 63 -4.18 -6.04 4.03
C SER A 63 -4.98 -4.93 3.36
N LEU A 64 -5.27 -5.08 2.07
CA LEU A 64 -6.05 -4.14 1.28
C LEU A 64 -7.53 -4.53 1.32
N ASP A 65 -8.39 -3.58 1.64
CA ASP A 65 -9.80 -3.74 1.32
C ASP A 65 -10.07 -3.43 -0.17
N ALA A 66 -11.28 -3.76 -0.63
CA ALA A 66 -11.66 -3.55 -2.02
C ALA A 66 -11.59 -2.08 -2.46
N GLN A 67 -11.82 -1.13 -1.54
CA GLN A 67 -11.79 0.30 -1.84
C GLN A 67 -10.36 0.80 -2.03
N ALA A 68 -9.44 0.38 -1.17
CA ALA A 68 -8.02 0.69 -1.30
C ALA A 68 -7.47 0.08 -2.59
N ARG A 69 -7.80 -1.18 -2.90
CA ARG A 69 -7.41 -1.83 -4.17
C ARG A 69 -7.89 -1.04 -5.38
N HIS A 70 -9.19 -0.69 -5.42
CA HIS A 70 -9.73 0.10 -6.52
C HIS A 70 -9.02 1.46 -6.68
N SER A 71 -8.68 2.12 -5.56
CA SER A 71 -8.01 3.43 -5.57
C SER A 71 -6.53 3.39 -5.98
N LEU A 72 -5.91 2.21 -5.97
CA LEU A 72 -4.54 1.99 -6.44
C LEU A 72 -4.49 1.66 -7.94
N ILE A 73 -5.56 1.08 -8.48
CA ILE A 73 -5.65 0.64 -9.88
C ILE A 73 -6.28 1.70 -10.79
N SER A 74 -7.12 2.59 -10.22
CA SER A 74 -7.73 3.73 -10.91
C SER A 74 -6.82 4.95 -10.97
#